data_AF-A0A0D1Z6A5-F1
#
_entry.id   AF-A0A0D1Z6A5-F1
#
_cell.length_a   1.000
_cell.length_b   1.000
_cell.length_c   1.000
_cell.angle_alpha   90.00
_cell.angle_beta   90.00
_cell.angle_gamma   90.00
#
_symmetry.space_group_name_H-M   'P 1'
#
loop_
_entity.id
_entity.type
_entity.pdbx_description
1 polymer ?
#
loop_
_entity_poly.entity_id
_entity_poly.type
_entity_poly.pdbx_seq_one_letter_code
_entity_poly.pdbx_strand_id
1 'polypeptide(L)'
;MTESMASPSKDQRRAPSQAEWEKFRPVFTQLYIEENRPLPEVMGIMREKHGLWASEKMYKNKIKHWGLRKYLKEGEAKQIMEGEVPTASRDLDLDALKKKAERALKRKRNRKSSSSNAQASPPASPPASPTASPLASEPSPSASSPPPPSPVCEAVVQWSKPAEPLPTIVVPPPERFRVVNVAEQFLFNLRGWTHDAFVHGDWDTLSSTQHHRGRQASRLLSSSLTAGINLFDNGKPTLAWAQWGKAFAGFQNPELFKSWYYEIPMALLFEVGRVAVSGHHQLAAVLLKNVKRWAHTFLDPKDSRHALFSVFGELEVDQLQDLYKRAARSMYDGLETRIDKRNKLLYEVRLNRALDLLWYDPETDLTEWLPQISEVDAVSPGLSVYFLLLQAYRLVAQDQYDEADDICSQVQRRLTILKETPGSIDLWRVGLAYRRLGRQQHAKGRIADARRSFNTALKYVQNNNDLSKSVLIEICQRQQSMANMMQDAEDVFFWTKMLESLEQDTKATQVIEELDPSKDEDESESEDEGEKLRGKKRRISPNPGRSSTPARRGTW
;
A
#
# COMPACT_ATOMS: atom_id res chain seq x y z
N MET A 1 24.11 -22.83 48.72
CA MET A 1 24.40 -21.41 48.48
C MET A 1 23.78 -21.04 47.15
N THR A 2 22.71 -20.25 47.16
CA THR A 2 21.98 -19.81 45.96
C THR A 2 22.19 -18.31 45.81
N GLU A 3 22.98 -17.89 44.82
CA GLU A 3 23.15 -16.46 44.54
C GLU A 3 21.85 -15.86 43.99
N SER A 4 21.48 -14.71 44.55
CA SER A 4 20.27 -13.98 44.21
C SER A 4 20.43 -13.28 42.85
N MET A 5 19.53 -13.57 41.91
CA MET A 5 19.41 -12.81 40.66
C MET A 5 18.88 -11.39 40.96
N ALA A 6 19.80 -10.46 41.21
CA ALA A 6 19.48 -9.05 41.40
C ALA A 6 18.91 -8.42 40.12
N SER A 7 17.88 -7.59 40.27
CA SER A 7 17.34 -6.78 39.16
C SER A 7 18.32 -5.67 38.77
N PRO A 8 18.49 -5.36 37.47
CA PRO A 8 19.53 -4.44 37.00
C PRO A 8 19.25 -2.97 37.36
N SER A 9 20.32 -2.25 37.72
CA SER A 9 20.30 -0.83 38.11
C SER A 9 20.09 0.10 36.92
N LYS A 10 19.68 1.36 37.20
CA LYS A 10 19.31 2.35 36.16
C LYS A 10 20.43 2.62 35.13
N ASP A 11 21.70 2.64 35.54
CA ASP A 11 22.82 2.91 34.63
C ASP A 11 23.01 1.84 33.54
N GLN A 12 22.63 0.58 33.81
CA GLN A 12 22.77 -0.52 32.84
C GLN A 12 21.75 -0.48 31.69
N ARG A 13 20.76 0.43 31.73
CA ARG A 13 19.75 0.60 30.67
C ARG A 13 20.08 1.71 29.67
N ARG A 14 21.21 2.41 29.83
CA ARG A 14 21.64 3.45 28.90
C ARG A 14 22.02 2.85 27.54
N ALA A 15 21.60 3.48 26.45
CA ALA A 15 22.02 3.12 25.10
C ALA A 15 23.56 3.21 24.97
N PRO A 16 24.26 2.15 24.51
CA PRO A 16 25.72 2.17 24.45
C PRO A 16 26.25 3.23 23.49
N SER A 17 27.25 3.97 23.95
CA SER A 17 27.90 5.06 23.22
C SER A 17 28.71 4.56 22.01
N GLN A 18 29.02 5.45 21.07
CA GLN A 18 29.84 5.12 19.91
C GLN A 18 31.21 4.52 20.31
N ALA A 19 31.83 5.02 21.39
CA ALA A 19 33.11 4.54 21.89
C ALA A 19 33.03 3.10 22.43
N GLU A 20 31.96 2.75 23.16
CA GLU A 20 31.72 1.38 23.62
C GLU A 20 31.48 0.43 22.44
N TRP A 21 30.72 0.87 21.44
CA TRP A 21 30.51 0.09 20.22
C TRP A 21 31.81 -0.21 19.48
N GLU A 22 32.69 0.76 19.25
CA GLU A 22 33.97 0.51 18.58
C GLU A 22 34.91 -0.34 19.45
N LYS A 23 34.89 -0.18 20.78
CA LYS A 23 35.64 -1.05 21.72
C LYS A 23 35.26 -2.53 21.58
N PHE A 24 33.98 -2.84 21.41
CA PHE A 24 33.48 -4.22 21.28
C PHE A 24 33.33 -4.71 19.84
N ARG A 25 33.59 -3.86 18.84
CA ARG A 25 33.54 -4.23 17.42
C ARG A 25 34.37 -5.47 17.05
N PRO A 26 35.61 -5.67 17.54
CA PRO A 26 36.39 -6.87 17.21
C PRO A 26 35.71 -8.14 17.71
N VAL A 27 35.28 -8.15 18.98
CA VAL A 27 34.60 -9.28 19.62
C VAL A 27 33.28 -9.60 18.92
N PHE A 28 32.47 -8.58 18.61
CA PHE A 28 31.24 -8.77 17.85
C PHE A 28 31.51 -9.35 16.45
N THR A 29 32.56 -8.87 15.77
CA THR A 29 32.93 -9.34 14.43
C THR A 29 33.36 -10.81 14.46
N GLN A 30 34.19 -11.20 15.43
CA GLN A 30 34.58 -12.59 15.66
C GLN A 30 33.36 -13.50 15.87
N LEU A 31 32.50 -13.17 16.84
CA LEU A 31 31.30 -13.97 17.16
C LEU A 31 30.32 -14.08 15.97
N TYR A 32 30.08 -12.98 15.25
CA TYR A 32 29.05 -12.90 14.22
C TYR A 32 29.51 -13.41 12.84
N ILE A 33 30.77 -13.15 12.46
CA ILE A 33 31.33 -13.47 11.14
C ILE A 33 32.21 -14.71 11.16
N GLU A 34 33.17 -14.81 12.09
CA GLU A 34 34.16 -15.88 12.13
C GLU A 34 33.59 -17.16 12.74
N GLU A 35 33.02 -17.06 13.94
CA GLU A 35 32.27 -18.14 14.59
C GLU A 35 30.87 -18.34 13.97
N ASN A 36 30.44 -17.43 13.10
CA ASN A 36 29.19 -17.53 12.33
C ASN A 36 27.92 -17.69 13.19
N ARG A 37 27.93 -17.27 14.48
CA ARG A 37 26.77 -17.37 15.39
C ARG A 37 25.57 -16.52 14.92
N PRO A 38 24.32 -16.95 15.14
CA PRO A 38 23.13 -16.17 14.83
C PRO A 38 23.05 -14.91 15.70
N LEU A 39 22.44 -13.84 15.19
CA LEU A 39 22.44 -12.54 15.87
C LEU A 39 21.87 -12.58 17.32
N PRO A 40 20.75 -13.28 17.61
CA PRO A 40 20.24 -13.38 18.98
C PRO A 40 21.22 -13.99 19.98
N GLU A 41 22.02 -14.97 19.55
CA GLU A 41 23.04 -15.62 20.39
C GLU A 41 24.21 -14.68 20.66
N VAL A 42 24.69 -13.96 19.63
CA VAL A 42 25.72 -12.92 19.79
C VAL A 42 25.23 -11.82 20.74
N MET A 43 23.96 -11.42 20.65
CA MET A 43 23.36 -10.44 21.57
C MET A 43 23.30 -10.96 23.02
N GLY A 44 23.01 -12.25 23.23
CA GLY A 44 23.10 -12.88 24.56
C GLY A 44 24.51 -12.82 25.12
N ILE A 45 25.51 -13.27 24.35
CA ILE A 45 26.92 -13.26 24.75
C ILE A 45 27.42 -11.84 25.06
N MET A 46 27.06 -10.85 24.22
CA MET A 46 27.44 -9.45 24.42
C MET A 46 26.78 -8.81 25.66
N ARG A 47 25.56 -9.23 26.00
CA ARG A 47 24.85 -8.82 27.21
C ARG A 47 25.48 -9.45 28.46
N GLU A 48 25.66 -10.76 28.45
CA GLU A 48 26.09 -11.56 29.61
C GLU A 48 27.58 -11.39 29.94
N LYS A 49 28.46 -11.43 28.93
CA LYS A 49 29.93 -11.39 29.13
C LYS A 49 30.54 -10.01 29.03
N HIS A 50 29.87 -9.08 28.35
CA HIS A 50 30.40 -7.74 28.06
C HIS A 50 29.51 -6.59 28.55
N GLY A 51 28.36 -6.89 29.16
CA GLY A 51 27.45 -5.90 29.73
C GLY A 51 26.82 -4.95 28.70
N LEU A 52 26.85 -5.29 27.40
CA LEU A 52 26.40 -4.39 26.34
C LEU A 52 24.90 -4.56 26.04
N TRP A 53 24.10 -3.76 26.76
CA TRP A 53 22.64 -3.75 26.63
C TRP A 53 22.19 -2.90 25.44
N ALA A 54 21.92 -3.54 24.31
CA ALA A 54 21.39 -2.88 23.12
C ALA A 54 20.26 -3.67 22.45
N SER A 55 19.38 -2.95 21.75
CA SER A 55 18.27 -3.56 20.99
C SER A 55 18.75 -4.19 19.69
N GLU A 56 17.98 -5.13 19.15
CA GLU A 56 18.32 -5.81 17.88
C GLU A 56 18.46 -4.81 16.71
N LYS A 57 17.67 -3.73 16.71
CA LYS A 57 17.76 -2.61 15.75
C LYS A 57 19.14 -1.94 15.80
N MET A 58 19.70 -1.71 16.99
CA MET A 58 21.03 -1.12 17.16
C MET A 58 22.13 -2.04 16.62
N TYR A 59 22.09 -3.33 16.93
CA TYR A 59 23.05 -4.30 16.39
C TYR A 59 22.94 -4.43 14.86
N LYS A 60 21.73 -4.45 14.29
CA LYS A 60 21.50 -4.43 12.82
C LYS A 60 22.08 -3.15 12.18
N ASN A 61 21.90 -1.99 12.82
CA ASN A 61 22.51 -0.74 12.36
C ASN A 61 24.04 -0.79 12.43
N LYS A 62 24.62 -1.40 13.46
CA LYS A 62 26.08 -1.57 13.60
C LYS A 62 26.67 -2.55 12.58
N ILE A 63 26.00 -3.66 12.30
CA ILE A 63 26.33 -4.57 11.18
C ILE A 63 26.39 -3.80 9.85
N LYS A 64 25.40 -2.93 9.59
CA LYS A 64 25.37 -2.09 8.37
C LYS A 64 26.50 -1.06 8.36
N HIS A 65 26.70 -0.34 9.47
CA HIS A 65 27.72 0.71 9.61
C HIS A 65 29.16 0.17 9.47
N TRP A 66 29.44 -0.99 10.04
CA TRP A 66 30.73 -1.66 9.96
C TRP A 66 30.93 -2.48 8.67
N GLY A 67 29.94 -2.53 7.78
CA GLY A 67 30.02 -3.26 6.51
C GLY A 67 30.07 -4.79 6.65
N LEU A 68 29.64 -5.36 7.80
CA LEU A 68 29.82 -6.77 8.12
C LEU A 68 28.91 -7.69 7.28
N ARG A 69 29.43 -8.20 6.17
CA ARG A 69 28.72 -9.14 5.26
C ARG A 69 28.97 -10.61 5.65
N LYS A 70 27.98 -11.19 6.33
CA LYS A 70 27.97 -12.61 6.73
C LYS A 70 27.81 -13.59 5.55
N TYR A 71 27.14 -13.17 4.49
CA TYR A 71 26.89 -13.98 3.29
C TYR A 71 27.39 -13.26 2.03
N LEU A 72 28.03 -14.01 1.13
CA LEU A 72 28.34 -13.58 -0.23
C LEU A 72 27.09 -13.69 -1.11
N LYS A 73 26.95 -12.83 -2.13
CA LYS A 73 25.94 -13.03 -3.18
C LYS A 73 26.29 -14.26 -4.02
N GLU A 74 25.31 -14.85 -4.68
CA GLU A 74 25.54 -16.05 -5.51
C GLU A 74 26.48 -15.79 -6.69
N GLY A 75 26.37 -14.63 -7.36
CA GLY A 75 27.32 -14.24 -8.42
C GLY A 75 28.74 -14.11 -7.89
N GLU A 76 28.93 -13.36 -6.80
CA GLU A 76 30.22 -13.20 -6.11
C GLU A 76 30.81 -14.56 -5.69
N ALA A 77 29.99 -15.47 -5.14
CA ALA A 77 30.42 -16.80 -4.73
C ALA A 77 30.76 -17.74 -5.90
N LYS A 78 30.13 -17.57 -7.07
CA LYS A 78 30.49 -18.30 -8.29
C LYS A 78 31.79 -17.79 -8.87
N GLN A 79 31.94 -16.47 -9.03
CA GLN A 79 33.16 -15.82 -9.50
C GLN A 79 34.38 -16.21 -8.66
N ILE A 80 34.26 -16.21 -7.33
CA ILE A 80 35.33 -16.64 -6.41
C ILE A 80 35.67 -18.14 -6.55
N MET A 81 34.69 -18.99 -6.92
CA MET A 81 34.92 -20.41 -7.21
C MET A 81 35.51 -20.65 -8.61
N GLU A 82 35.17 -19.80 -9.58
CA GLU A 82 35.61 -19.83 -10.98
C GLU A 82 36.99 -19.19 -11.17
N GLY A 83 37.54 -18.54 -10.13
CA GLY A 83 38.91 -18.02 -10.08
C GLY A 83 39.02 -16.49 -10.24
N GLU A 84 37.91 -15.80 -10.50
CA GLU A 84 37.84 -14.34 -10.57
C GLU A 84 37.84 -13.74 -9.16
N VAL A 85 39.01 -13.35 -8.66
CA VAL A 85 39.15 -12.61 -7.40
C VAL A 85 38.94 -11.12 -7.67
N PRO A 86 37.94 -10.45 -7.05
CA PRO A 86 37.74 -9.01 -7.23
C PRO A 86 38.96 -8.20 -6.78
N THR A 87 39.35 -7.20 -7.57
CA THR A 87 40.58 -6.40 -7.38
C THR A 87 40.69 -5.74 -6.00
N ALA A 88 39.56 -5.56 -5.31
CA ALA A 88 39.45 -5.00 -3.96
C ALA A 88 39.77 -5.98 -2.80
N SER A 89 40.16 -7.24 -3.09
CA SER A 89 40.34 -8.30 -2.08
C SER A 89 41.76 -8.89 -2.03
N ARG A 90 42.77 -8.18 -2.55
CA ARG A 90 44.15 -8.68 -2.68
C ARG A 90 44.87 -9.01 -1.36
N ASP A 91 44.43 -8.47 -0.23
CA ASP A 91 45.02 -8.73 1.10
C ASP A 91 44.26 -9.79 1.93
N LEU A 92 43.28 -10.49 1.33
CA LEU A 92 42.51 -11.53 2.02
C LEU A 92 43.02 -12.93 1.66
N ASP A 93 43.13 -13.80 2.66
CA ASP A 93 43.44 -15.21 2.48
C ASP A 93 42.47 -15.86 1.47
N LEU A 94 43.02 -16.25 0.32
CA LEU A 94 42.28 -16.84 -0.79
C LEU A 94 41.59 -18.15 -0.39
N ASP A 95 42.16 -18.88 0.55
CA ASP A 95 41.66 -20.17 1.00
C ASP A 95 40.45 -20.00 1.94
N ALA A 96 40.49 -18.99 2.82
CA ALA A 96 39.33 -18.53 3.58
C ALA A 96 38.21 -17.99 2.67
N LEU A 97 38.55 -17.24 1.61
CA LEU A 97 37.59 -16.69 0.65
C LEU A 97 36.85 -17.81 -0.10
N LYS A 98 37.58 -18.81 -0.62
CA LYS A 98 37.02 -20.01 -1.28
C LYS A 98 36.12 -20.81 -0.34
N LYS A 99 36.56 -21.09 0.90
CA LYS A 99 35.74 -21.76 1.93
C LYS A 99 34.45 -20.99 2.23
N LYS A 100 34.47 -19.65 2.20
CA LYS A 100 33.26 -18.81 2.38
C LYS A 100 32.31 -18.89 1.18
N ALA A 101 32.83 -18.93 -0.04
CA ALA A 101 32.05 -19.11 -1.26
C ALA A 101 31.40 -20.50 -1.36
N GLU A 102 32.17 -21.57 -1.10
CA GLU A 102 31.68 -22.95 -1.09
C GLU A 102 30.53 -23.14 -0.08
N ARG A 103 30.69 -22.63 1.15
CA ARG A 103 29.64 -22.65 2.19
C ARG A 103 28.37 -21.92 1.75
N ALA A 104 28.47 -20.84 0.97
CA ALA A 104 27.31 -20.13 0.43
C ALA A 104 26.56 -20.97 -0.63
N LEU A 105 27.28 -21.58 -1.56
CA LEU A 105 26.70 -22.46 -2.59
C LEU A 105 26.06 -23.72 -1.99
N LYS A 106 26.71 -24.37 -1.02
CA LYS A 106 26.19 -25.57 -0.33
C LYS A 106 24.88 -25.30 0.41
N ARG A 107 24.77 -24.15 1.11
CA ARG A 107 23.51 -23.72 1.76
C ARG A 107 22.37 -23.56 0.74
N LYS A 108 22.65 -22.99 -0.44
CA LYS A 108 21.63 -22.81 -1.49
C LYS A 108 21.23 -24.13 -2.15
N ARG A 109 22.17 -25.05 -2.39
CA ARG A 109 21.89 -26.42 -2.88
C ARG A 109 20.95 -27.17 -1.93
N ASN A 110 21.21 -27.14 -0.62
CA ASN A 110 20.34 -27.76 0.37
C ASN A 110 18.93 -27.15 0.35
N ARG A 111 18.81 -25.81 0.28
CA ARG A 111 17.51 -25.11 0.20
C ARG A 111 16.71 -25.45 -1.07
N LYS A 112 17.37 -25.78 -2.19
CA LYS A 112 16.69 -26.32 -3.39
C LYS A 112 16.24 -27.77 -3.19
N SER A 113 17.08 -28.62 -2.60
CA SER A 113 16.76 -30.02 -2.32
C SER A 113 15.53 -30.18 -1.40
N SER A 114 15.40 -29.33 -0.38
CA SER A 114 14.22 -29.27 0.49
C SER A 114 12.91 -28.95 -0.24
N SER A 115 12.99 -28.31 -1.42
CA SER A 115 11.83 -27.92 -2.22
C SER A 115 11.44 -28.97 -3.26
N SER A 116 12.32 -29.91 -3.62
CA SER A 116 12.05 -30.95 -4.62
C SER A 116 11.55 -32.26 -4.03
N ASN A 117 11.77 -32.50 -2.73
CA ASN A 117 11.44 -33.78 -2.08
C ASN A 117 9.97 -33.91 -1.61
N ALA A 118 9.11 -32.95 -1.97
CA ALA A 118 7.67 -32.93 -1.66
C ALA A 118 6.78 -33.35 -2.86
N GLN A 119 7.38 -33.70 -4.00
CA GLN A 119 6.68 -34.12 -5.23
C GLN A 119 7.41 -35.30 -5.91
N ALA A 120 7.36 -36.49 -5.31
CA ALA A 120 7.81 -37.72 -5.97
C ALA A 120 7.19 -39.00 -5.37
N SER A 121 6.09 -39.49 -5.98
CA SER A 121 5.65 -40.90 -5.91
C SER A 121 4.56 -41.15 -6.98
N PRO A 122 4.81 -41.99 -8.00
CA PRO A 122 3.83 -42.38 -9.02
C PRO A 122 3.44 -43.87 -8.96
N PRO A 123 2.32 -44.25 -9.59
CA PRO A 123 2.28 -45.44 -10.46
C PRO A 123 1.65 -45.09 -11.83
N ALA A 124 2.31 -45.30 -12.97
CA ALA A 124 2.56 -46.57 -13.66
C ALA A 124 1.37 -47.09 -14.52
N SER A 125 1.39 -46.73 -15.81
CA SER A 125 0.60 -47.36 -16.91
C SER A 125 1.37 -48.55 -17.52
N PRO A 126 0.71 -49.54 -18.18
CA PRO A 126 0.77 -49.64 -19.67
C PRO A 126 -0.43 -50.44 -20.30
N PRO A 127 -0.44 -50.86 -21.61
CA PRO A 127 -0.18 -50.12 -22.87
C PRO A 127 -1.12 -50.47 -24.09
N ALA A 128 -0.96 -49.69 -25.19
CA ALA A 128 -1.04 -50.06 -26.63
C ALA A 128 -2.38 -50.41 -27.34
N SER A 129 -2.62 -50.22 -28.66
CA SER A 129 -2.09 -49.33 -29.74
C SER A 129 -3.11 -49.34 -30.96
N PRO A 130 -2.79 -49.25 -32.28
CA PRO A 130 -3.02 -48.02 -33.08
C PRO A 130 -3.74 -48.18 -34.46
N THR A 131 -4.26 -47.08 -35.08
CA THR A 131 -4.33 -46.97 -36.58
C THR A 131 -4.54 -45.55 -37.18
N ALA A 132 -3.68 -45.24 -38.18
CA ALA A 132 -3.86 -44.54 -39.48
C ALA A 132 -4.78 -43.31 -39.74
N SER A 133 -4.20 -42.27 -40.36
CA SER A 133 -4.81 -41.31 -41.33
C SER A 133 -4.67 -41.85 -42.80
N PRO A 134 -5.14 -41.23 -43.93
CA PRO A 134 -4.86 -39.82 -44.32
C PRO A 134 -5.82 -39.06 -45.31
N LEU A 135 -5.47 -37.77 -45.55
CA LEU A 135 -5.47 -37.02 -46.84
C LEU A 135 -6.66 -36.14 -47.31
N ALA A 136 -6.27 -35.00 -47.94
CA ALA A 136 -6.97 -34.12 -48.91
C ALA A 136 -8.05 -33.14 -48.39
N SER A 137 -8.22 -31.91 -48.90
CA SER A 137 -7.38 -31.01 -49.73
C SER A 137 -7.95 -29.57 -49.67
N GLU A 138 -7.10 -28.54 -49.87
CA GLU A 138 -7.51 -27.14 -50.15
C GLU A 138 -7.96 -27.00 -51.63
N PRO A 139 -8.80 -26.01 -52.02
CA PRO A 139 -8.26 -24.66 -52.33
C PRO A 139 -9.21 -23.45 -52.10
N SER A 140 -8.65 -22.23 -52.20
CA SER A 140 -9.36 -20.94 -52.24
C SER A 140 -10.16 -20.71 -53.55
N PRO A 141 -11.04 -19.68 -53.59
CA PRO A 141 -10.66 -18.47 -54.35
C PRO A 141 -11.07 -17.13 -53.70
N SER A 142 -10.70 -16.02 -54.36
CA SER A 142 -10.62 -14.67 -53.79
C SER A 142 -11.79 -13.71 -54.10
N ALA A 143 -11.90 -12.69 -53.24
CA ALA A 143 -12.28 -11.29 -53.52
C ALA A 143 -13.73 -10.91 -53.94
N SER A 144 -14.41 -10.15 -53.07
CA SER A 144 -15.20 -8.95 -53.41
C SER A 144 -15.66 -8.17 -52.15
N SER A 145 -15.03 -7.01 -51.92
CA SER A 145 -15.61 -5.65 -51.66
C SER A 145 -16.69 -5.36 -50.59
N PRO A 146 -16.79 -4.09 -50.09
CA PRO A 146 -17.25 -3.77 -48.73
C PRO A 146 -18.74 -3.36 -48.59
N PRO A 147 -19.28 -3.30 -47.35
CA PRO A 147 -20.65 -2.86 -47.07
C PRO A 147 -20.88 -1.33 -47.20
N PRO A 148 -22.13 -0.88 -47.41
CA PRO A 148 -22.48 0.53 -47.62
C PRO A 148 -22.55 1.35 -46.31
N PRO A 149 -22.43 2.70 -46.38
CA PRO A 149 -22.45 3.59 -45.22
C PRO A 149 -23.86 3.94 -44.72
N SER A 150 -23.94 4.33 -43.45
CA SER A 150 -25.13 4.84 -42.77
C SER A 150 -25.66 6.16 -43.38
N PRO A 151 -26.97 6.44 -43.35
CA PRO A 151 -27.52 7.69 -43.84
C PRO A 151 -27.18 8.88 -42.93
N VAL A 152 -26.50 9.88 -43.49
CA VAL A 152 -26.35 11.21 -42.90
C VAL A 152 -27.63 12.00 -43.16
N CYS A 153 -28.24 12.56 -42.11
CA CYS A 153 -29.31 13.55 -42.26
C CYS A 153 -28.72 14.97 -42.27
N GLU A 154 -28.43 15.50 -43.46
CA GLU A 154 -28.27 16.95 -43.65
C GLU A 154 -29.64 17.61 -43.80
N ALA A 155 -30.17 18.16 -42.71
CA ALA A 155 -31.32 19.06 -42.76
C ALA A 155 -30.80 20.52 -42.78
N VAL A 156 -30.71 21.10 -43.97
CA VAL A 156 -30.41 22.54 -44.15
C VAL A 156 -31.59 23.35 -43.62
N VAL A 157 -31.50 23.84 -42.39
CA VAL A 157 -32.50 24.78 -41.84
C VAL A 157 -32.21 26.18 -42.37
N GLN A 158 -33.11 26.66 -43.23
CA GLN A 158 -33.08 27.99 -43.82
C GLN A 158 -33.24 29.07 -42.72
N TRP A 159 -32.25 29.96 -42.59
CA TRP A 159 -32.26 31.02 -41.57
C TRP A 159 -33.33 32.08 -41.86
N SER A 160 -34.47 31.97 -41.18
CA SER A 160 -35.51 33.00 -41.16
C SER A 160 -35.24 34.00 -40.03
N LYS A 161 -35.26 35.30 -40.34
CA LYS A 161 -35.06 36.38 -39.35
C LYS A 161 -36.19 36.36 -38.30
N PRO A 162 -35.89 36.31 -36.99
CA PRO A 162 -36.88 36.62 -35.97
C PRO A 162 -37.18 38.12 -36.01
N ALA A 163 -38.43 38.48 -36.29
CA ALA A 163 -38.92 39.84 -36.20
C ALA A 163 -39.80 39.97 -34.94
N GLU A 164 -39.16 40.03 -33.76
CA GLU A 164 -39.66 40.66 -32.53
C GLU A 164 -38.54 40.70 -31.48
N PRO A 165 -38.52 41.67 -30.54
CA PRO A 165 -37.39 41.86 -29.64
C PRO A 165 -37.38 40.80 -28.52
N LEU A 166 -36.36 39.94 -28.52
CA LEU A 166 -36.07 39.06 -27.39
C LEU A 166 -35.87 39.89 -26.11
N PRO A 167 -36.43 39.48 -24.96
CA PRO A 167 -36.16 40.15 -23.69
C PRO A 167 -34.67 40.08 -23.38
N THR A 168 -34.08 41.22 -23.03
CA THR A 168 -32.66 41.33 -22.68
C THR A 168 -32.32 40.33 -21.58
N ILE A 169 -31.51 39.32 -21.90
CA ILE A 169 -30.97 38.40 -20.90
C ILE A 169 -29.97 39.20 -20.05
N VAL A 170 -30.46 39.70 -18.91
CA VAL A 170 -29.62 40.31 -17.89
C VAL A 170 -28.75 39.20 -17.30
N VAL A 171 -27.49 39.15 -17.72
CA VAL A 171 -26.48 38.33 -17.04
C VAL A 171 -26.25 38.97 -15.67
N PRO A 172 -26.56 38.27 -14.56
CA PRO A 172 -26.33 38.83 -13.23
C PRO A 172 -24.82 38.97 -12.96
N PRO A 173 -24.39 39.94 -12.13
CA PRO A 173 -22.99 40.06 -11.73
C PRO A 173 -22.48 38.78 -11.05
N PRO A 174 -21.19 38.45 -11.10
CA PRO A 174 -20.63 37.20 -10.57
C PRO A 174 -20.57 37.14 -9.02
N GLU A 175 -21.29 38.02 -8.33
CA GLU A 175 -21.39 38.02 -6.87
C GLU A 175 -22.69 37.34 -6.42
N ARG A 176 -22.54 36.26 -5.64
CA ARG A 176 -23.61 35.49 -4.97
C ARG A 176 -24.35 34.43 -5.81
N PHE A 177 -23.60 33.55 -6.46
CA PHE A 177 -23.98 32.12 -6.37
C PHE A 177 -23.79 31.66 -4.92
N ARG A 178 -24.73 31.99 -4.02
CA ARG A 178 -24.81 31.32 -2.72
C ARG A 178 -25.14 29.87 -3.01
N VAL A 179 -24.18 28.98 -2.79
CA VAL A 179 -24.40 27.55 -2.90
C VAL A 179 -25.24 27.12 -1.69
N VAL A 180 -26.56 27.09 -1.87
CA VAL A 180 -27.53 26.92 -0.76
C VAL A 180 -27.47 25.51 -0.13
N ASN A 181 -26.97 24.52 -0.87
CA ASN A 181 -26.85 23.15 -0.43
C ASN A 181 -25.39 22.83 -0.05
N VAL A 182 -25.16 22.34 1.17
CA VAL A 182 -23.84 21.96 1.69
C VAL A 182 -23.16 20.92 0.81
N ALA A 183 -23.91 19.97 0.24
CA ALA A 183 -23.39 18.97 -0.70
C ALA A 183 -22.80 19.62 -1.97
N GLU A 184 -23.45 20.65 -2.52
CA GLU A 184 -22.93 21.39 -3.67
C GLU A 184 -21.71 22.24 -3.27
N GLN A 185 -21.68 22.79 -2.05
CA GLN A 185 -20.54 23.56 -1.54
C GLN A 185 -19.32 22.67 -1.35
N PHE A 186 -19.53 21.43 -0.88
CA PHE A 186 -18.49 20.40 -0.84
C PHE A 186 -17.93 20.11 -2.23
N LEU A 187 -18.79 19.86 -3.23
CA LEU A 187 -18.36 19.59 -4.60
C LEU A 187 -17.65 20.78 -5.25
N PHE A 188 -18.07 22.01 -4.94
CA PHE A 188 -17.37 23.23 -5.36
C PHE A 188 -15.98 23.33 -4.73
N ASN A 189 -15.87 23.15 -3.41
CA ASN A 189 -14.59 23.21 -2.70
C ASN A 189 -13.66 22.06 -3.13
N LEU A 190 -14.20 20.89 -3.45
CA LEU A 190 -13.43 19.75 -3.97
C LEU A 190 -12.82 20.06 -5.33
N ARG A 191 -13.56 20.71 -6.24
CA ARG A 191 -13.01 21.18 -7.53
C ARG A 191 -11.94 22.26 -7.34
N GLY A 192 -12.10 23.17 -6.38
CA GLY A 192 -11.08 24.13 -5.99
C GLY A 192 -9.81 23.44 -5.50
N TRP A 193 -9.94 22.51 -4.55
CA TRP A 193 -8.84 21.69 -4.06
C TRP A 193 -8.11 20.91 -5.18
N THR A 194 -8.86 20.27 -6.10
CA THR A 194 -8.25 19.54 -7.24
C THR A 194 -7.54 20.49 -8.21
N HIS A 195 -8.02 21.73 -8.36
CA HIS A 195 -7.35 22.74 -9.16
C HIS A 195 -6.03 23.18 -8.53
N ASP A 196 -6.03 23.49 -7.24
CA ASP A 196 -4.84 23.97 -6.53
C ASP A 196 -3.79 22.86 -6.41
N ALA A 197 -4.19 21.63 -6.07
CA ALA A 197 -3.33 20.46 -6.07
C ALA A 197 -2.62 20.27 -7.42
N PHE A 198 -3.34 20.51 -8.52
CA PHE A 198 -2.76 20.47 -9.87
C PHE A 198 -1.77 21.63 -10.12
N VAL A 199 -2.17 22.87 -9.79
CA VAL A 199 -1.36 24.08 -10.02
C VAL A 199 -0.05 24.07 -9.22
N HIS A 200 -0.07 23.54 -8.00
CA HIS A 200 1.14 23.42 -7.17
C HIS A 200 2.08 22.27 -7.62
N GLY A 201 1.62 21.35 -8.46
CA GLY A 201 2.39 20.15 -8.84
C GLY A 201 2.36 19.02 -7.81
N ASP A 202 1.67 19.23 -6.69
CA ASP A 202 1.56 18.32 -5.56
C ASP A 202 0.47 17.24 -5.75
N TRP A 203 0.17 16.87 -7.00
CA TRP A 203 -0.83 15.86 -7.33
C TRP A 203 -0.21 14.49 -7.65
N ASP A 204 1.08 14.42 -7.98
CA ASP A 204 1.74 13.16 -8.36
C ASP A 204 2.07 12.29 -7.12
N THR A 205 1.74 11.00 -7.24
CA THR A 205 2.16 9.91 -6.35
C THR A 205 3.67 9.82 -6.08
N LEU A 206 4.51 10.32 -6.99
CA LEU A 206 5.97 10.35 -6.86
C LEU A 206 6.47 11.60 -6.11
N SER A 207 5.63 12.62 -5.95
CA SER A 207 6.00 13.88 -5.30
C SER A 207 5.99 13.74 -3.77
N SER A 208 7.17 13.85 -3.17
CA SER A 208 7.43 14.05 -1.74
C SER A 208 7.25 12.86 -0.78
N THR A 209 8.09 12.88 0.26
CA THR A 209 7.92 12.13 1.52
C THR A 209 6.61 12.46 2.23
N GLN A 210 6.08 13.66 2.03
CA GLN A 210 4.85 14.14 2.63
C GLN A 210 3.63 13.34 2.14
N HIS A 211 3.57 12.98 0.85
CA HIS A 211 2.51 12.11 0.32
C HIS A 211 2.56 10.70 0.92
N HIS A 212 3.75 10.15 1.17
CA HIS A 212 3.88 8.86 1.86
C HIS A 212 3.37 8.94 3.30
N ARG A 213 3.67 10.03 4.03
CA ARG A 213 3.16 10.26 5.39
C ARG A 213 1.64 10.44 5.42
N GLY A 214 1.07 11.29 4.55
CA GLY A 214 -0.39 11.47 4.43
C GLY A 214 -1.12 10.18 4.06
N ARG A 215 -0.56 9.40 3.14
CA ARG A 215 -1.06 8.05 2.78
C ARG A 215 -1.00 7.07 3.96
N GLN A 216 0.05 7.14 4.78
CA GLN A 216 0.16 6.33 5.99
C GLN A 216 -0.86 6.75 7.05
N ALA A 217 -1.03 8.05 7.31
CA ALA A 217 -2.02 8.58 8.24
C ALA A 217 -3.45 8.18 7.83
N SER A 218 -3.82 8.37 6.56
CA SER A 218 -5.11 7.95 6.01
C SER A 218 -5.37 6.44 6.16
N ARG A 219 -4.34 5.60 5.93
CA ARG A 219 -4.43 4.14 6.13
C ARG A 219 -4.57 3.75 7.60
N LEU A 220 -3.87 4.42 8.50
CA LEU A 220 -3.96 4.17 9.95
C LEU A 220 -5.35 4.54 10.50
N LEU A 221 -5.92 5.67 10.05
CA LEU A 221 -7.29 6.07 10.35
C LEU A 221 -8.29 5.00 9.91
N SER A 222 -8.26 4.61 8.63
CA SER A 222 -9.13 3.55 8.08
C SER A 222 -8.98 2.21 8.82
N SER A 223 -7.75 1.80 9.14
CA SER A 223 -7.48 0.55 9.89
C SER A 223 -8.07 0.61 11.30
N SER A 224 -7.87 1.71 12.02
CA SER A 224 -8.34 1.90 13.39
C SER A 224 -9.86 2.02 13.48
N LEU A 225 -10.50 2.72 12.53
CA LEU A 225 -11.96 2.75 12.39
C LEU A 225 -12.52 1.35 12.10
N THR A 226 -11.95 0.62 11.13
CA THR A 226 -12.36 -0.75 10.79
C THR A 226 -12.23 -1.69 12.00
N ALA A 227 -11.12 -1.62 12.72
CA ALA A 227 -10.87 -2.45 13.89
C ALA A 227 -11.85 -2.11 15.02
N GLY A 228 -12.14 -0.83 15.26
CA GLY A 228 -13.09 -0.39 16.27
C GLY A 228 -14.52 -0.86 15.99
N ILE A 229 -15.02 -0.69 14.75
CA ILE A 229 -16.33 -1.22 14.32
C ILE A 229 -16.41 -2.73 14.57
N ASN A 230 -15.46 -3.50 14.00
CA ASN A 230 -15.44 -4.94 14.15
C ASN A 230 -15.39 -5.38 15.64
N LEU A 231 -14.65 -4.69 16.50
CA LEU A 231 -14.58 -5.02 17.93
C LEU A 231 -15.88 -4.67 18.66
N PHE A 232 -16.55 -3.58 18.27
CA PHE A 232 -17.83 -3.17 18.84
C PHE A 232 -18.92 -4.20 18.52
N ASP A 233 -19.04 -4.58 17.25
CA ASP A 233 -20.02 -5.56 16.76
C ASP A 233 -19.81 -6.96 17.37
N ASN A 234 -18.55 -7.33 17.64
CA ASN A 234 -18.19 -8.57 18.34
C ASN A 234 -18.32 -8.46 19.88
N GLY A 235 -18.99 -7.45 20.43
CA GLY A 235 -19.25 -7.31 21.86
C GLY A 235 -18.02 -7.00 22.72
N LYS A 236 -16.95 -6.42 22.13
CA LYS A 236 -15.71 -6.02 22.82
C LYS A 236 -15.58 -4.47 22.88
N PRO A 237 -16.53 -3.73 23.50
CA PRO A 237 -16.61 -2.27 23.39
C PRO A 237 -15.41 -1.54 23.96
N THR A 238 -14.77 -2.03 25.03
CA THR A 238 -13.57 -1.40 25.61
C THR A 238 -12.40 -1.38 24.62
N LEU A 239 -12.18 -2.47 23.88
CA LEU A 239 -11.17 -2.55 22.84
C LEU A 239 -11.57 -1.72 21.61
N ALA A 240 -12.86 -1.64 21.30
CA ALA A 240 -13.38 -0.77 20.24
C ALA A 240 -13.08 0.71 20.53
N TRP A 241 -13.38 1.18 21.75
CA TRP A 241 -13.07 2.54 22.19
C TRP A 241 -11.58 2.86 22.12
N ALA A 242 -10.69 1.91 22.46
CA ALA A 242 -9.25 2.10 22.30
C ALA A 242 -8.85 2.29 20.82
N GLN A 243 -9.43 1.51 19.89
CA GLN A 243 -9.16 1.67 18.46
C GLN A 243 -9.76 2.96 17.88
N TRP A 244 -10.96 3.36 18.28
CA TRP A 244 -11.51 4.67 17.91
C TRP A 244 -10.71 5.81 18.52
N GLY A 245 -10.17 5.66 19.74
CA GLY A 245 -9.21 6.59 20.34
C GLY A 245 -7.98 6.80 19.47
N LYS A 246 -7.39 5.73 18.93
CA LYS A 246 -6.30 5.81 17.94
C LYS A 246 -6.72 6.49 16.63
N ALA A 247 -7.92 6.20 16.14
CA ALA A 247 -8.47 6.88 14.97
C ALA A 247 -8.58 8.41 15.19
N PHE A 248 -9.07 8.84 16.36
CA PHE A 248 -9.15 10.26 16.73
C PHE A 248 -7.78 10.90 17.01
N ALA A 249 -6.83 10.18 17.63
CA ALA A 249 -5.45 10.64 17.75
C ALA A 249 -4.81 10.88 16.38
N GLY A 250 -5.16 10.07 15.36
CA GLY A 250 -4.78 10.28 13.97
C GLY A 250 -5.17 11.64 13.39
N PHE A 251 -6.19 12.32 13.93
CA PHE A 251 -6.51 13.70 13.53
C PHE A 251 -5.47 14.71 14.00
N GLN A 252 -4.68 14.42 15.04
CA GLN A 252 -3.60 15.32 15.48
C GLN A 252 -2.43 15.33 14.48
N ASN A 253 -2.29 14.30 13.65
CA ASN A 253 -1.26 14.21 12.64
C ASN A 253 -1.51 15.22 11.50
N PRO A 254 -0.66 16.25 11.30
CA PRO A 254 -0.89 17.27 10.29
C PRO A 254 -0.84 16.73 8.87
N GLU A 255 -0.16 15.61 8.62
CA GLU A 255 -0.01 15.03 7.27
C GLU A 255 -1.32 14.46 6.73
N LEU A 256 -2.30 14.18 7.60
CA LEU A 256 -3.66 13.78 7.21
C LEU A 256 -4.44 14.90 6.51
N PHE A 257 -4.02 16.17 6.64
CA PHE A 257 -4.76 17.32 6.11
C PHE A 257 -3.88 18.36 5.38
N LYS A 258 -2.58 18.44 5.70
CA LYS A 258 -1.60 19.34 5.05
C LYS A 258 -0.88 18.69 3.86
N SER A 259 -1.03 17.39 3.63
CA SER A 259 -0.53 16.77 2.40
C SER A 259 -1.56 16.89 1.29
N TRP A 260 -1.09 16.95 0.04
CA TRP A 260 -1.93 16.98 -1.16
C TRP A 260 -2.24 15.58 -1.72
N TYR A 261 -2.04 14.53 -0.92
CA TYR A 261 -2.28 13.16 -1.35
C TYR A 261 -3.75 12.98 -1.76
N TYR A 262 -3.98 12.81 -3.06
CA TYR A 262 -5.27 12.89 -3.73
C TYR A 262 -6.40 12.02 -3.16
N GLU A 263 -6.05 10.93 -2.47
CA GLU A 263 -7.04 10.10 -1.81
C GLU A 263 -7.64 10.72 -0.55
N ILE A 264 -6.96 11.64 0.15
CA ILE A 264 -7.37 12.09 1.49
C ILE A 264 -8.82 12.61 1.55
N PRO A 265 -9.27 13.56 0.69
CA PRO A 265 -10.64 14.05 0.75
C PRO A 265 -11.69 12.94 0.50
N MET A 266 -11.41 12.06 -0.46
CA MET A 266 -12.33 10.97 -0.81
C MET A 266 -12.31 9.85 0.23
N ALA A 267 -11.15 9.53 0.78
CA ALA A 267 -10.97 8.55 1.84
C ALA A 267 -11.65 9.01 3.13
N LEU A 268 -11.53 10.28 3.51
CA LEU A 268 -12.27 10.83 4.65
C LEU A 268 -13.79 10.77 4.43
N LEU A 269 -14.28 11.19 3.25
CA LEU A 269 -15.70 11.12 2.91
C LEU A 269 -16.22 9.67 2.90
N PHE A 270 -15.45 8.75 2.30
CA PHE A 270 -15.74 7.32 2.27
C PHE A 270 -15.78 6.73 3.67
N GLU A 271 -14.74 6.93 4.47
CA GLU A 271 -14.60 6.34 5.81
C GLU A 271 -15.72 6.79 6.75
N VAL A 272 -16.14 8.05 6.69
CA VAL A 272 -17.25 8.55 7.50
C VAL A 272 -18.60 8.01 7.01
N GLY A 273 -18.85 7.98 5.70
CA GLY A 273 -20.06 7.35 5.15
C GLY A 273 -20.12 5.84 5.43
N ARG A 274 -18.98 5.17 5.42
CA ARG A 274 -18.81 3.75 5.79
C ARG A 274 -19.18 3.52 7.25
N VAL A 275 -18.68 4.34 8.17
CA VAL A 275 -19.03 4.32 9.60
C VAL A 275 -20.54 4.51 9.82
N ALA A 276 -21.18 5.40 9.04
CA ALA A 276 -22.62 5.62 9.09
C ALA A 276 -23.42 4.40 8.61
N VAL A 277 -23.08 3.84 7.45
CA VAL A 277 -23.73 2.64 6.88
C VAL A 277 -23.52 1.40 7.75
N SER A 278 -22.40 1.31 8.50
CA SER A 278 -22.20 0.32 9.57
C SER A 278 -23.06 0.57 10.83
N GLY A 279 -23.98 1.54 10.82
CA GLY A 279 -24.92 1.83 11.90
C GLY A 279 -24.45 2.90 12.89
N HIS A 280 -23.17 3.31 12.88
CA HIS A 280 -22.59 4.21 13.89
C HIS A 280 -22.77 5.70 13.54
N HIS A 281 -24.00 6.13 13.27
CA HIS A 281 -24.35 7.50 12.85
C HIS A 281 -23.79 8.60 13.79
N GLN A 282 -23.81 8.36 15.11
CA GLN A 282 -23.23 9.30 16.08
C GLN A 282 -21.70 9.43 15.96
N LEU A 283 -21.00 8.32 15.70
CA LEU A 283 -19.55 8.33 15.46
C LEU A 283 -19.21 9.06 14.16
N ALA A 284 -19.99 8.82 13.10
CA ALA A 284 -19.87 9.53 11.83
C ALA A 284 -20.03 11.06 12.01
N ALA A 285 -21.09 11.50 12.71
CA ALA A 285 -21.30 12.91 13.02
C ALA A 285 -20.17 13.54 13.86
N VAL A 286 -19.55 12.78 14.77
CA VAL A 286 -18.39 13.23 15.54
C VAL A 286 -17.14 13.32 14.66
N LEU A 287 -16.91 12.38 13.74
CA LEU A 287 -15.79 12.43 12.77
C LEU A 287 -15.90 13.66 11.87
N LEU A 288 -17.07 13.95 11.30
CA LEU A 288 -17.34 15.16 10.50
C LEU A 288 -16.96 16.45 11.25
N LYS A 289 -17.41 16.57 12.51
CA LYS A 289 -17.10 17.72 13.37
C LYS A 289 -15.61 17.84 13.68
N ASN A 290 -14.88 16.73 13.81
CA ASN A 290 -13.44 16.74 14.02
C ASN A 290 -12.66 17.16 12.76
N VAL A 291 -13.08 16.74 11.55
CA VAL A 291 -12.48 17.25 10.29
C VAL A 291 -12.61 18.78 10.22
N LYS A 292 -13.82 19.31 10.45
CA LYS A 292 -14.07 20.76 10.49
C LYS A 292 -13.26 21.48 11.56
N ARG A 293 -13.24 20.96 12.80
CA ARG A 293 -12.49 21.55 13.91
C ARG A 293 -11.00 21.62 13.60
N TRP A 294 -10.44 20.56 13.02
CA TRP A 294 -9.03 20.53 12.67
C TRP A 294 -8.71 21.59 11.61
N ALA A 295 -9.51 21.67 10.54
CA ALA A 295 -9.35 22.66 9.47
C ALA A 295 -9.27 24.09 10.01
N HIS A 296 -10.24 24.49 10.83
CA HIS A 296 -10.29 25.83 11.45
C HIS A 296 -9.18 26.10 12.47
N THR A 297 -8.50 25.06 12.98
CA THR A 297 -7.42 25.22 13.98
C THR A 297 -6.05 25.33 13.33
N PHE A 298 -5.82 24.67 12.18
CA PHE A 298 -4.47 24.42 11.66
C PHE A 298 -4.23 24.79 10.19
N LEU A 299 -5.24 25.26 9.45
CA LEU A 299 -5.11 25.71 8.06
C LEU A 299 -5.40 27.21 7.93
N ASP A 300 -4.72 27.87 6.99
CA ASP A 300 -5.01 29.26 6.64
C ASP A 300 -6.43 29.35 6.03
N PRO A 301 -7.28 30.31 6.44
CA PRO A 301 -8.62 30.49 5.88
C PRO A 301 -8.67 30.69 4.35
N LYS A 302 -7.56 31.07 3.70
CA LYS A 302 -7.42 31.22 2.24
C LYS A 302 -7.03 29.92 1.53
N ASP A 303 -6.64 28.88 2.26
CA ASP A 303 -6.27 27.58 1.71
C ASP A 303 -7.52 26.81 1.23
N SER A 304 -7.50 26.24 0.02
CA SER A 304 -8.64 25.44 -0.47
C SER A 304 -8.88 24.18 0.38
N ARG A 305 -7.86 23.67 1.07
CA ARG A 305 -8.00 22.61 2.07
C ARG A 305 -8.81 23.08 3.28
N HIS A 306 -8.62 24.34 3.74
CA HIS A 306 -9.46 24.90 4.80
C HIS A 306 -10.92 24.94 4.35
N ALA A 307 -11.20 25.48 3.17
CA ALA A 307 -12.55 25.53 2.61
C ALA A 307 -13.18 24.13 2.48
N LEU A 308 -12.46 23.16 1.92
CA LEU A 308 -12.94 21.78 1.74
C LEU A 308 -13.20 21.07 3.07
N PHE A 309 -12.23 21.07 3.99
CA PHE A 309 -12.35 20.34 5.26
C PHE A 309 -13.31 21.03 6.25
N SER A 310 -13.50 22.36 6.17
CA SER A 310 -14.50 23.05 7.00
C SER A 310 -15.93 22.57 6.72
N VAL A 311 -16.25 22.27 5.45
CA VAL A 311 -17.60 21.85 5.03
C VAL A 311 -17.99 20.47 5.56
N PHE A 312 -17.03 19.58 5.87
CA PHE A 312 -17.32 18.25 6.43
C PHE A 312 -18.23 18.32 7.65
N GLY A 313 -18.01 19.27 8.57
CA GLY A 313 -18.79 19.40 9.80
C GLY A 313 -20.22 19.91 9.62
N GLU A 314 -20.64 20.18 8.38
CA GLU A 314 -21.99 20.57 7.97
C GLU A 314 -22.64 19.53 7.05
N LEU A 315 -21.95 18.43 6.70
CA LEU A 315 -22.51 17.36 5.89
C LEU A 315 -23.54 16.55 6.68
N GLU A 316 -24.67 16.24 6.04
CA GLU A 316 -25.67 15.34 6.60
C GLU A 316 -25.22 13.88 6.46
N VAL A 317 -25.21 13.15 7.57
CA VAL A 317 -24.68 11.78 7.66
C VAL A 317 -25.38 10.83 6.69
N ASP A 318 -26.70 10.96 6.56
CA ASP A 318 -27.54 10.09 5.73
C ASP A 318 -27.35 10.34 4.22
N GLN A 319 -26.74 11.47 3.84
CA GLN A 319 -26.49 11.85 2.44
C GLN A 319 -25.06 11.51 1.96
N LEU A 320 -24.18 11.03 2.86
CA LEU A 320 -22.76 10.80 2.54
C LEU A 320 -22.55 9.79 1.41
N GLN A 321 -23.41 8.77 1.28
CA GLN A 321 -23.32 7.76 0.22
C GLN A 321 -23.60 8.36 -1.17
N ASP A 322 -24.65 9.18 -1.32
CA ASP A 322 -24.97 9.86 -2.58
C ASP A 322 -23.91 10.92 -2.91
N LEU A 323 -23.55 11.75 -1.92
CA LEU A 323 -22.49 12.75 -2.07
C LEU A 323 -21.17 12.10 -2.49
N TYR A 324 -20.82 10.92 -1.95
CA TYR A 324 -19.62 10.20 -2.35
C TYR A 324 -19.63 9.82 -3.84
N LYS A 325 -20.75 9.31 -4.39
CA LYS A 325 -20.88 9.00 -5.82
C LYS A 325 -20.61 10.25 -6.69
N ARG A 326 -21.18 11.38 -6.30
CA ARG A 326 -21.03 12.67 -6.99
C ARG A 326 -19.62 13.27 -6.85
N ALA A 327 -19.02 13.14 -5.67
CA ALA A 327 -17.67 13.61 -5.37
C ALA A 327 -16.60 12.80 -6.11
N ALA A 328 -16.79 11.47 -6.22
CA ALA A 328 -15.92 10.59 -6.99
C ALA A 328 -15.82 11.05 -8.45
N ARG A 329 -16.96 11.28 -9.11
CA ARG A 329 -17.01 11.82 -10.47
C ARG A 329 -16.39 13.21 -10.55
N SER A 330 -16.77 14.13 -9.67
CA SER A 330 -16.27 15.51 -9.70
C SER A 330 -14.76 15.63 -9.45
N MET A 331 -14.15 14.72 -8.68
CA MET A 331 -12.68 14.63 -8.55
C MET A 331 -12.07 14.03 -9.83
N TYR A 332 -12.64 12.95 -10.36
CA TYR A 332 -12.13 12.27 -11.53
C TYR A 332 -12.10 13.21 -12.76
N ASP A 333 -13.23 13.84 -13.08
CA ASP A 333 -13.35 14.83 -14.17
C ASP A 333 -12.38 16.00 -13.96
N GLY A 334 -12.18 16.41 -12.70
CA GLY A 334 -11.22 17.44 -12.30
C GLY A 334 -9.77 17.08 -12.62
N LEU A 335 -9.39 15.82 -12.44
CA LEU A 335 -8.05 15.31 -12.78
C LEU A 335 -7.92 15.04 -14.29
N GLU A 336 -8.87 14.35 -14.92
CA GLU A 336 -8.81 13.98 -16.34
C GLU A 336 -8.71 15.20 -17.27
N THR A 337 -9.33 16.33 -16.91
CA THR A 337 -9.23 17.58 -17.66
C THR A 337 -7.87 18.29 -17.55
N ARG A 338 -6.98 17.83 -16.66
CA ARG A 338 -5.71 18.51 -16.32
C ARG A 338 -4.47 17.64 -16.51
N ILE A 339 -4.55 16.32 -16.33
CA ILE A 339 -3.42 15.39 -16.45
C ILE A 339 -3.53 14.52 -17.70
N ASP A 340 -2.39 14.02 -18.19
CA ASP A 340 -2.35 13.17 -19.39
C ASP A 340 -3.25 11.91 -19.24
N LYS A 341 -3.98 11.54 -20.30
CA LYS A 341 -4.95 10.44 -20.28
C LYS A 341 -4.34 9.06 -20.04
N ARG A 342 -3.03 8.90 -20.26
CA ARG A 342 -2.26 7.68 -19.96
C ARG A 342 -1.50 7.80 -18.63
N ASN A 343 -1.69 8.87 -17.87
CA ASN A 343 -1.10 8.99 -16.54
C ASN A 343 -1.69 7.93 -15.60
N LYS A 344 -0.81 7.14 -14.98
CA LYS A 344 -1.13 6.07 -14.01
C LYS A 344 -2.07 6.52 -12.90
N LEU A 345 -2.02 7.78 -12.49
CA LEU A 345 -2.89 8.33 -11.45
C LEU A 345 -4.38 8.19 -11.80
N LEU A 346 -4.80 8.46 -13.05
CA LEU A 346 -6.21 8.33 -13.46
C LEU A 346 -6.74 6.91 -13.23
N TYR A 347 -5.91 5.91 -13.50
CA TYR A 347 -6.25 4.49 -13.34
C TYR A 347 -6.22 4.06 -11.87
N GLU A 348 -5.34 4.64 -11.03
CA GLU A 348 -5.39 4.42 -9.59
C GLU A 348 -6.64 5.03 -8.95
N VAL A 349 -7.01 6.26 -9.34
CA VAL A 349 -8.27 6.91 -8.93
C VAL A 349 -9.44 6.04 -9.36
N ARG A 350 -9.55 5.68 -10.66
CA ARG A 350 -10.64 4.82 -11.17
C ARG A 350 -10.80 3.53 -10.36
N LEU A 351 -9.69 2.84 -10.10
CA LEU A 351 -9.66 1.60 -9.31
C LEU A 351 -10.12 1.83 -7.86
N ASN A 352 -9.65 2.88 -7.19
CA ASN A 352 -10.02 3.14 -5.80
C ASN A 352 -11.50 3.57 -5.68
N ARG A 353 -12.00 4.44 -6.57
CA ARG A 353 -13.42 4.81 -6.61
C ARG A 353 -14.32 3.61 -6.90
N ALA A 354 -13.96 2.74 -7.84
CA ALA A 354 -14.68 1.50 -8.10
C ALA A 354 -14.74 0.55 -6.88
N LEU A 355 -13.63 0.42 -6.15
CA LEU A 355 -13.56 -0.40 -4.93
C LEU A 355 -14.41 0.15 -3.78
N ASP A 356 -14.49 1.46 -3.65
CA ASP A 356 -15.28 2.15 -2.63
C ASP A 356 -16.78 2.08 -2.98
N LEU A 357 -17.14 2.21 -4.26
CA LEU A 357 -18.52 2.03 -4.75
C LEU A 357 -19.05 0.61 -4.50
N LEU A 358 -18.26 -0.43 -4.82
CA LEU A 358 -18.63 -1.82 -4.54
C LEU A 358 -18.70 -2.16 -3.05
N TRP A 359 -18.04 -1.38 -2.18
CA TRP A 359 -18.20 -1.57 -0.74
C TRP A 359 -19.62 -1.19 -0.29
N TYR A 360 -20.20 -0.14 -0.88
CA TYR A 360 -21.57 0.27 -0.60
C TYR A 360 -22.61 -0.64 -1.26
N ASP A 361 -22.35 -1.08 -2.49
CA ASP A 361 -23.29 -1.86 -3.29
C ASP A 361 -22.51 -2.78 -4.25
N PRO A 362 -22.48 -4.11 -4.00
CA PRO A 362 -21.76 -5.07 -4.83
C PRO A 362 -22.25 -5.14 -6.29
N GLU A 363 -23.48 -4.70 -6.57
CA GLU A 363 -24.10 -4.74 -7.91
C GLU A 363 -24.04 -3.38 -8.63
N THR A 364 -23.43 -2.35 -8.02
CA THR A 364 -23.34 -1.02 -8.65
C THR A 364 -22.64 -1.08 -10.00
N ASP A 365 -23.21 -0.37 -10.99
CA ASP A 365 -22.59 -0.22 -12.30
C ASP A 365 -21.25 0.52 -12.18
N LEU A 366 -20.22 -0.09 -12.77
CA LEU A 366 -18.86 0.41 -12.82
C LEU A 366 -18.38 0.65 -14.25
N THR A 367 -19.27 0.67 -15.24
CA THR A 367 -18.92 0.84 -16.66
C THR A 367 -18.10 2.12 -16.91
N GLU A 368 -18.42 3.23 -16.22
CA GLU A 368 -17.63 4.47 -16.29
C GLU A 368 -16.23 4.37 -15.63
N TRP A 369 -16.03 3.40 -14.74
CA TRP A 369 -14.84 3.24 -13.91
C TRP A 369 -13.87 2.14 -14.39
N LEU A 370 -14.31 1.29 -15.32
CA LEU A 370 -13.58 0.10 -15.77
C LEU A 370 -13.01 0.27 -17.20
N PRO A 371 -11.77 0.75 -17.34
CA PRO A 371 -11.07 0.77 -18.62
C PRO A 371 -10.80 -0.65 -19.14
N GLN A 372 -10.50 -0.75 -20.44
CA GLN A 372 -10.11 -2.01 -21.05
C GLN A 372 -8.80 -2.52 -20.44
N ILE A 373 -8.69 -3.82 -20.15
CA ILE A 373 -7.49 -4.37 -19.47
C ILE A 373 -6.21 -4.14 -20.28
N SER A 374 -6.29 -4.12 -21.61
CA SER A 374 -5.19 -3.78 -22.52
C SER A 374 -4.73 -2.32 -22.41
N GLU A 375 -5.64 -1.39 -22.14
CA GLU A 375 -5.34 0.02 -21.85
C GLU A 375 -4.58 0.15 -20.53
N VAL A 376 -5.04 -0.57 -19.49
CA VAL A 376 -4.36 -0.62 -18.19
C VAL A 376 -2.97 -1.25 -18.30
N ASP A 377 -2.82 -2.33 -19.09
CA ASP A 377 -1.53 -2.99 -19.33
C ASP A 377 -0.50 -2.07 -20.00
N ALA A 378 -0.94 -1.22 -20.93
CA ALA A 378 -0.08 -0.24 -21.59
C ALA A 378 0.46 0.84 -20.64
N VAL A 379 -0.24 1.11 -19.53
CA VAL A 379 0.15 2.09 -18.51
C VAL A 379 0.91 1.45 -17.35
N SER A 380 0.43 0.31 -16.84
CA SER A 380 1.08 -0.43 -15.76
C SER A 380 0.57 -1.88 -15.68
N PRO A 381 1.38 -2.88 -16.08
CA PRO A 381 1.03 -4.30 -15.94
C PRO A 381 0.79 -4.76 -14.49
N GLY A 382 1.34 -4.05 -13.50
CA GLY A 382 1.03 -4.28 -12.09
C GLY A 382 -0.35 -3.77 -11.67
N LEU A 383 -0.89 -2.76 -12.37
CA LEU A 383 -2.19 -2.16 -12.07
C LEU A 383 -3.35 -3.00 -12.63
N SER A 384 -3.17 -3.59 -13.81
CA SER A 384 -4.16 -4.47 -14.44
C SER A 384 -4.48 -5.70 -13.61
N VAL A 385 -3.53 -6.21 -12.82
CA VAL A 385 -3.77 -7.28 -11.83
C VAL A 385 -4.88 -6.91 -10.83
N TYR A 386 -4.93 -5.66 -10.36
CA TYR A 386 -5.97 -5.24 -9.42
C TYR A 386 -7.32 -5.03 -10.12
N PHE A 387 -7.33 -4.52 -11.36
CA PHE A 387 -8.55 -4.42 -12.17
C PHE A 387 -9.12 -5.81 -12.52
N LEU A 388 -8.28 -6.81 -12.76
CA LEU A 388 -8.73 -8.19 -12.95
C LEU A 388 -9.29 -8.80 -11.66
N LEU A 389 -8.67 -8.56 -10.50
CA LEU A 389 -9.23 -8.99 -9.21
C LEU A 389 -10.55 -8.27 -8.87
N LEU A 390 -10.68 -7.01 -9.27
CA LEU A 390 -11.93 -6.25 -9.21
C LEU A 390 -13.01 -6.86 -10.12
N GLN A 391 -12.66 -7.23 -11.36
CA GLN A 391 -13.59 -7.89 -12.26
C GLN A 391 -14.01 -9.29 -11.76
N ALA A 392 -13.08 -10.09 -11.22
CA ALA A 392 -13.42 -11.37 -10.58
C ALA A 392 -14.38 -11.19 -9.40
N TYR A 393 -14.20 -10.13 -8.59
CA TYR A 393 -15.15 -9.80 -7.51
C TYR A 393 -16.56 -9.53 -8.06
N ARG A 394 -16.67 -8.72 -9.14
CA ARG A 394 -17.97 -8.41 -9.78
C ARG A 394 -18.63 -9.64 -10.38
N LEU A 395 -17.87 -10.47 -11.08
CA LEU A 395 -18.38 -11.71 -11.66
C LEU A 395 -18.93 -12.66 -10.58
N VAL A 396 -18.25 -12.79 -9.43
CA VAL A 396 -18.79 -13.54 -8.28
C VAL A 396 -20.04 -12.86 -7.70
N ALA A 397 -20.12 -11.53 -7.65
CA ALA A 397 -21.32 -10.81 -7.22
C ALA A 397 -22.52 -11.09 -8.16
N GLN A 398 -22.27 -11.15 -9.46
CA GLN A 398 -23.23 -11.43 -10.52
C GLN A 398 -23.49 -12.93 -10.76
N ASP A 399 -23.00 -13.80 -9.87
CA ASP A 399 -23.10 -15.27 -9.94
C ASP A 399 -22.47 -15.94 -11.20
N GLN A 400 -21.60 -15.21 -11.89
CA GLN A 400 -20.79 -15.66 -13.04
C GLN A 400 -19.48 -16.30 -12.57
N TYR A 401 -19.56 -17.53 -12.02
CA TYR A 401 -18.42 -18.14 -11.34
C TYR A 401 -17.33 -18.68 -12.29
N ASP A 402 -17.70 -19.22 -13.45
CA ASP A 402 -16.74 -19.83 -14.38
C ASP A 402 -15.83 -18.76 -15.00
N GLU A 403 -16.42 -17.63 -15.41
CA GLU A 403 -15.69 -16.45 -15.87
C GLU A 403 -14.81 -15.85 -14.76
N ALA A 404 -15.27 -15.89 -13.50
CA ALA A 404 -14.47 -15.42 -12.37
C ALA A 404 -13.22 -16.30 -12.14
N ASP A 405 -13.32 -17.62 -12.28
CA ASP A 405 -12.19 -18.55 -12.16
C ASP A 405 -11.21 -18.42 -13.34
N ASP A 406 -11.70 -18.13 -14.56
CA ASP A 406 -10.87 -17.80 -15.73
C ASP A 406 -10.05 -16.51 -15.52
N ILE A 407 -10.70 -15.46 -15.00
CA ILE A 407 -10.03 -14.21 -14.61
C ILE A 407 -9.02 -14.46 -13.49
N CYS A 408 -9.36 -15.26 -12.47
CA CYS A 408 -8.42 -15.65 -11.42
C CYS A 408 -7.20 -16.40 -11.98
N SER A 409 -7.40 -17.26 -12.97
CA SER A 409 -6.33 -17.97 -13.68
C SER A 409 -5.46 -17.02 -14.52
N GLN A 410 -6.06 -15.98 -15.12
CA GLN A 410 -5.31 -14.91 -15.78
C GLN A 410 -4.48 -14.08 -14.79
N VAL A 411 -5.03 -13.75 -13.62
CA VAL A 411 -4.31 -13.08 -12.52
C VAL A 411 -3.10 -13.90 -12.06
N GLN A 412 -3.25 -15.20 -11.83
CA GLN A 412 -2.15 -16.06 -11.38
C GLN A 412 -1.00 -16.13 -12.40
N ARG A 413 -1.31 -16.20 -13.70
CA ARG A 413 -0.31 -16.14 -14.79
C ARG A 413 0.45 -14.82 -14.76
N ARG A 414 -0.25 -13.68 -14.71
CA ARG A 414 0.35 -12.33 -14.62
C ARG A 414 1.20 -12.15 -13.35
N LEU A 415 0.72 -12.61 -12.20
CA LEU A 415 1.45 -12.57 -10.93
C LEU A 415 2.74 -13.38 -10.95
N THR A 416 2.82 -14.44 -11.76
CA THR A 416 4.04 -15.24 -11.90
C THR A 416 5.12 -14.45 -12.64
N ILE A 417 4.76 -13.83 -13.76
CA ILE A 417 5.65 -12.99 -14.57
C ILE A 417 6.14 -11.77 -13.77
N LEU A 418 5.22 -11.05 -13.10
CA LEU A 418 5.57 -9.82 -12.38
C LEU A 418 6.50 -10.04 -11.18
N LYS A 419 6.44 -11.21 -10.52
CA LYS A 419 7.34 -11.55 -9.40
C LYS A 419 8.82 -11.61 -9.79
N GLU A 420 9.12 -11.78 -11.06
CA GLU A 420 10.51 -11.78 -11.57
C GLU A 420 11.08 -10.36 -11.66
N THR A 421 10.21 -9.33 -11.66
CA THR A 421 10.60 -7.91 -11.75
C THR A 421 10.35 -7.21 -10.41
N PRO A 422 11.41 -6.90 -9.61
CA PRO A 422 11.27 -6.23 -8.32
C PRO A 422 10.57 -4.87 -8.44
N GLY A 423 9.65 -4.58 -7.52
CA GLY A 423 8.92 -3.30 -7.49
C GLY A 423 7.77 -3.16 -8.51
N SER A 424 7.60 -4.13 -9.42
CA SER A 424 6.53 -4.09 -10.43
C SER A 424 5.11 -4.19 -9.84
N ILE A 425 4.98 -4.72 -8.62
CA ILE A 425 3.68 -4.96 -7.97
C ILE A 425 3.76 -4.87 -6.44
N ASP A 426 2.76 -4.22 -5.83
CA ASP A 426 2.52 -4.19 -4.38
C ASP A 426 1.77 -5.47 -3.98
N LEU A 427 2.52 -6.48 -3.53
CA LEU A 427 1.96 -7.75 -3.10
C LEU A 427 0.97 -7.60 -1.91
N TRP A 428 1.16 -6.62 -1.03
CA TRP A 428 0.22 -6.38 0.07
C TRP A 428 -1.14 -5.90 -0.46
N ARG A 429 -1.15 -5.00 -1.46
CA ARG A 429 -2.39 -4.61 -2.18
C ARG A 429 -3.03 -5.81 -2.91
N VAL A 430 -2.24 -6.75 -3.43
CA VAL A 430 -2.76 -8.00 -4.03
C VAL A 430 -3.44 -8.85 -2.95
N GLY A 431 -2.83 -8.97 -1.76
CA GLY A 431 -3.43 -9.67 -0.63
C GLY A 431 -4.76 -9.06 -0.18
N LEU A 432 -4.87 -7.72 -0.14
CA LEU A 432 -6.13 -7.04 0.14
C LEU A 432 -7.21 -7.27 -0.92
N ALA A 433 -6.84 -7.36 -2.20
CA ALA A 433 -7.77 -7.65 -3.29
C ALA A 433 -8.29 -9.09 -3.20
N TYR A 434 -7.43 -10.09 -2.93
CA TYR A 434 -7.86 -11.46 -2.64
C TYR A 434 -8.73 -11.56 -1.37
N ARG A 435 -8.47 -10.76 -0.33
CA ARG A 435 -9.34 -10.69 0.85
C ARG A 435 -10.75 -10.23 0.48
N ARG A 436 -10.89 -9.20 -0.38
CA ARG A 436 -12.19 -8.72 -0.87
C ARG A 436 -12.92 -9.79 -1.69
N LEU A 437 -12.23 -10.44 -2.62
CA LEU A 437 -12.77 -11.56 -3.41
C LEU A 437 -13.25 -12.71 -2.51
N GLY A 438 -12.44 -13.10 -1.51
CA GLY A 438 -12.80 -14.15 -0.55
C GLY A 438 -14.04 -13.81 0.28
N ARG A 439 -14.24 -12.54 0.68
CA ARG A 439 -15.49 -12.10 1.32
C ARG A 439 -16.70 -12.29 0.40
N GLN A 440 -16.59 -11.95 -0.88
CA GLN A 440 -17.69 -12.08 -1.84
C GLN A 440 -18.05 -13.54 -2.11
N GLN A 441 -17.03 -14.37 -2.34
CA GLN A 441 -17.19 -15.83 -2.49
C GLN A 441 -17.86 -16.43 -1.24
N HIS A 442 -17.46 -16.02 -0.04
CA HIS A 442 -18.11 -16.44 1.20
C HIS A 442 -19.56 -15.96 1.29
N ALA A 443 -19.86 -14.72 0.90
CA ALA A 443 -21.23 -14.19 0.92
C ALA A 443 -22.16 -14.95 -0.04
N LYS A 444 -21.63 -15.41 -1.18
CA LYS A 444 -22.32 -16.28 -2.15
C LYS A 444 -22.27 -17.78 -1.81
N GLY A 445 -21.80 -18.16 -0.62
CA GLY A 445 -21.73 -19.56 -0.18
C GLY A 445 -20.66 -20.42 -0.88
N ARG A 446 -19.78 -19.84 -1.70
CA ARG A 446 -18.66 -20.50 -2.39
C ARG A 446 -17.48 -20.72 -1.42
N ILE A 447 -17.70 -21.50 -0.36
CA ILE A 447 -16.78 -21.69 0.77
C ILE A 447 -15.39 -22.18 0.34
N ALA A 448 -15.32 -23.14 -0.58
CA ALA A 448 -14.05 -23.66 -1.07
C ALA A 448 -13.20 -22.60 -1.81
N ASP A 449 -13.85 -21.70 -2.56
CA ASP A 449 -13.18 -20.64 -3.31
C ASP A 449 -12.74 -19.52 -2.37
N ALA A 450 -13.61 -19.15 -1.43
CA ALA A 450 -13.28 -18.24 -0.36
C ALA A 450 -12.05 -18.71 0.44
N ARG A 451 -11.97 -20.00 0.82
CA ARG A 451 -10.79 -20.59 1.48
C ARG A 451 -9.52 -20.45 0.63
N ARG A 452 -9.59 -20.64 -0.70
CA ARG A 452 -8.45 -20.40 -1.63
C ARG A 452 -8.04 -18.92 -1.68
N SER A 453 -9.01 -18.01 -1.76
CA SER A 453 -8.78 -16.56 -1.80
C SER A 453 -8.21 -16.03 -0.48
N PHE A 454 -8.75 -16.42 0.66
CA PHE A 454 -8.24 -16.04 1.99
C PHE A 454 -6.85 -16.61 2.27
N ASN A 455 -6.54 -17.84 1.82
CA ASN A 455 -5.17 -18.39 1.89
C ASN A 455 -4.18 -17.58 1.03
N THR A 456 -4.62 -17.15 -0.15
CA THR A 456 -3.82 -16.29 -1.03
C THR A 456 -3.62 -14.90 -0.43
N ALA A 457 -4.64 -14.35 0.23
CA ALA A 457 -4.56 -13.09 0.97
C ALA A 457 -3.55 -13.18 2.14
N LEU A 458 -3.66 -14.22 2.97
CA LEU A 458 -2.75 -14.47 4.09
C LEU A 458 -1.28 -14.51 3.64
N LYS A 459 -1.00 -15.29 2.59
CA LYS A 459 0.33 -15.47 2.01
C LYS A 459 1.04 -14.15 1.67
N TYR A 460 0.28 -13.15 1.22
CA TYR A 460 0.82 -11.85 0.84
C TYR A 460 0.80 -10.80 1.97
N VAL A 461 -0.13 -10.89 2.93
CA VAL A 461 -0.28 -9.89 4.02
C VAL A 461 0.61 -10.19 5.24
N GLN A 462 0.86 -11.48 5.55
CA GLN A 462 1.54 -11.94 6.78
C GLN A 462 2.92 -11.34 7.08
N ASN A 463 3.62 -10.80 6.08
CA ASN A 463 4.99 -10.29 6.23
C ASN A 463 5.06 -8.78 6.58
N ASN A 464 3.94 -8.09 6.77
CA ASN A 464 3.89 -6.62 6.88
C ASN A 464 3.32 -6.15 8.23
N ASN A 465 4.13 -6.17 9.29
CA ASN A 465 3.69 -6.21 10.70
C ASN A 465 2.66 -5.15 11.14
N ASP A 466 2.83 -3.88 10.80
CA ASP A 466 2.10 -2.80 11.50
C ASP A 466 0.69 -2.56 10.90
N LEU A 467 0.55 -2.75 9.59
CA LEU A 467 -0.72 -2.62 8.86
C LEU A 467 -1.46 -3.95 8.68
N SER A 468 -0.88 -5.08 9.13
CA SER A 468 -1.47 -6.42 8.91
C SER A 468 -2.35 -6.91 10.05
N LYS A 469 -2.13 -6.55 11.32
CA LYS A 469 -2.78 -7.24 12.46
C LYS A 469 -4.30 -7.33 12.36
N SER A 470 -5.00 -6.22 12.09
CA SER A 470 -6.46 -6.19 11.91
C SER A 470 -6.91 -7.02 10.69
N VAL A 471 -6.14 -6.97 9.61
CA VAL A 471 -6.37 -7.74 8.37
C VAL A 471 -6.17 -9.24 8.59
N LEU A 472 -5.15 -9.63 9.36
CA LEU A 472 -4.82 -11.02 9.69
C LEU A 472 -5.86 -11.63 10.63
N ILE A 473 -6.28 -10.90 11.67
CA ILE A 473 -7.36 -11.35 12.57
C ILE A 473 -8.62 -11.67 11.76
N GLU A 474 -9.04 -10.77 10.87
CA GLU A 474 -10.22 -10.99 10.03
C GLU A 474 -10.06 -12.19 9.09
N ILE A 475 -8.89 -12.34 8.44
CA ILE A 475 -8.61 -13.51 7.59
C ILE A 475 -8.72 -14.80 8.41
N CYS A 476 -8.16 -14.83 9.62
CA CYS A 476 -8.21 -16.01 10.49
C CYS A 476 -9.63 -16.29 11.01
N GLN A 477 -10.41 -15.26 11.35
CA GLN A 477 -11.83 -15.41 11.73
C GLN A 477 -12.65 -16.02 10.58
N ARG A 478 -12.45 -15.55 9.35
CA ARG A 478 -13.13 -16.09 8.16
C ARG A 478 -12.71 -17.54 7.89
N GLN A 479 -11.42 -17.85 8.00
CA GLN A 479 -10.94 -19.23 7.84
C GLN A 479 -11.49 -20.17 8.91
N GLN A 480 -11.48 -19.76 10.19
CA GLN A 480 -12.09 -20.52 11.29
C GLN A 480 -13.60 -20.76 11.07
N SER A 481 -14.33 -19.73 10.61
CA SER A 481 -15.76 -19.83 10.30
C SER A 481 -16.02 -20.84 9.17
N MET A 482 -15.26 -20.77 8.08
CA MET A 482 -15.37 -21.71 6.97
C MET A 482 -14.96 -23.15 7.37
N ALA A 483 -13.93 -23.31 8.20
CA ALA A 483 -13.52 -24.61 8.72
C ALA A 483 -14.60 -25.26 9.59
N ASN A 484 -15.27 -24.47 10.44
CA ASN A 484 -16.44 -24.94 11.21
C ASN A 484 -17.59 -25.39 10.28
N MET A 485 -17.90 -24.62 9.23
CA MET A 485 -18.92 -24.99 8.25
C MET A 485 -18.57 -26.28 7.49
N MET A 486 -17.28 -26.54 7.27
CA MET A 486 -16.77 -27.76 6.64
C MET A 486 -16.55 -28.93 7.61
N GLN A 487 -16.78 -28.74 8.91
CA GLN A 487 -16.48 -29.71 9.98
C GLN A 487 -14.98 -30.14 10.04
N ASP A 488 -14.10 -29.24 9.61
CA ASP A 488 -12.64 -29.44 9.52
C ASP A 488 -11.97 -29.12 10.88
N ALA A 489 -12.01 -30.08 11.80
CA ALA A 489 -11.60 -29.89 13.20
C ALA A 489 -10.12 -29.49 13.37
N GLU A 490 -9.24 -29.94 12.47
CA GLU A 490 -7.82 -29.58 12.49
C GLU A 490 -7.60 -28.11 12.12
N ASP A 491 -8.21 -27.64 11.03
CA ASP A 491 -8.19 -26.22 10.67
C ASP A 491 -8.85 -25.36 11.76
N VAL A 492 -10.01 -25.77 12.30
CA VAL A 492 -10.67 -25.02 13.40
C VAL A 492 -9.71 -24.82 14.57
N PHE A 493 -9.00 -25.86 15.00
CA PHE A 493 -7.99 -25.75 16.06
C PHE A 493 -6.85 -24.80 15.66
N PHE A 494 -6.30 -24.97 14.45
CA PHE A 494 -5.20 -24.13 13.94
C PHE A 494 -5.56 -22.64 13.89
N TRP A 495 -6.70 -22.28 13.28
CA TRP A 495 -7.14 -20.89 13.17
C TRP A 495 -7.51 -20.31 14.54
N THR A 496 -8.06 -21.11 15.46
CA THR A 496 -8.29 -20.69 16.86
C THR A 496 -6.98 -20.31 17.54
N LYS A 497 -5.93 -21.12 17.42
CA LYS A 497 -4.62 -20.83 18.02
C LYS A 497 -3.94 -19.62 17.40
N MET A 498 -4.07 -19.42 16.09
CA MET A 498 -3.54 -18.21 15.44
C MET A 498 -4.30 -16.95 15.86
N LEU A 499 -5.62 -17.03 16.06
CA LEU A 499 -6.42 -15.92 16.62
C LEU A 499 -6.03 -15.59 18.05
N GLU A 500 -5.89 -16.58 18.93
CA GLU A 500 -5.41 -16.38 20.30
C GLU A 500 -4.08 -15.63 20.35
N SER A 501 -3.12 -16.04 19.49
CA SER A 501 -1.80 -15.38 19.37
C SER A 501 -1.93 -13.93 18.89
N LEU A 502 -2.70 -13.67 17.82
CA LEU A 502 -2.89 -12.32 17.27
C LEU A 502 -3.62 -11.39 18.25
N GLU A 503 -4.57 -11.89 19.04
CA GLU A 503 -5.23 -11.12 20.10
C GLU A 503 -4.28 -10.81 21.26
N GLN A 504 -3.42 -11.75 21.66
CA GLN A 504 -2.38 -11.52 22.69
C GLN A 504 -1.37 -10.47 22.23
N ASP A 505 -0.85 -10.58 21.01
CA ASP A 505 0.07 -9.59 20.41
C ASP A 505 -0.57 -8.20 20.31
N THR A 506 -1.87 -8.13 20.02
CA THR A 506 -2.60 -6.85 19.94
C THR A 506 -2.74 -6.22 21.32
N LYS A 507 -3.13 -6.99 22.34
CA LYS A 507 -3.21 -6.53 23.75
C LYS A 507 -1.84 -6.08 24.26
N ALA A 508 -0.78 -6.85 23.99
CA ALA A 508 0.58 -6.48 24.37
C ALA A 508 1.05 -5.18 23.70
N THR A 509 0.67 -4.96 22.43
CA THR A 509 0.98 -3.70 21.73
C THR A 509 0.28 -2.51 22.40
N GLN A 510 -1.01 -2.65 22.74
CA GLN A 510 -1.79 -1.61 23.43
C GLN A 510 -1.18 -1.26 24.80
N VAL A 511 -0.82 -2.26 25.61
CA VAL A 511 -0.17 -2.03 26.92
C VAL A 511 1.19 -1.34 26.78
N ILE A 512 1.95 -1.61 25.72
CA ILE A 512 3.25 -0.95 25.48
C ILE A 512 3.06 0.52 25.07
N GLU A 513 2.04 0.85 24.27
CA GLU A 513 1.73 2.23 23.89
C GLU A 513 1.18 3.06 25.06
N GLU A 514 0.34 2.47 25.93
CA GLU A 514 -0.17 3.12 27.15
C GLU A 514 0.93 3.45 28.17
N LEU A 515 2.08 2.75 28.11
CA LEU A 515 3.22 2.92 29.03
C LEU A 515 4.34 3.82 28.49
N ASP A 516 4.29 4.23 27.22
CA ASP A 516 5.33 5.05 26.57
C ASP A 516 4.73 6.05 25.56
N PRO A 517 4.00 7.08 26.03
CA PRO A 517 3.40 8.11 25.16
C PRO A 517 4.44 9.05 24.51
N SER A 518 5.72 8.94 24.88
CA SER A 518 6.82 9.84 24.46
C SER A 518 7.33 9.62 23.02
N LYS A 519 6.79 8.65 22.26
CA LYS A 519 7.39 8.23 20.98
C LYS A 519 7.15 9.14 19.77
N ASP A 520 6.22 10.09 19.86
CA ASP A 520 5.84 10.94 18.72
C ASP A 520 6.51 12.34 18.72
N GLU A 521 7.30 12.70 19.74
CA GLU A 521 7.92 14.04 19.85
C GLU A 521 9.36 14.15 19.31
N ASP A 522 10.07 13.03 19.10
CA ASP A 522 11.54 13.01 18.82
C ASP A 522 11.95 13.09 17.32
N GLU A 523 11.05 13.52 16.42
CA GLU A 523 11.37 13.80 14.99
C GLU A 523 11.03 15.23 14.53
N SER A 524 11.15 16.24 15.40
CA SER A 524 11.25 17.64 14.97
C SER A 524 12.06 18.53 15.94
N GLU A 525 13.28 18.91 15.54
CA GLU A 525 13.89 20.26 15.64
C GLU A 525 15.43 20.19 15.56
N SER A 526 15.99 20.70 14.45
CA SER A 526 17.34 21.30 14.43
C SER A 526 17.54 22.20 13.19
N GLU A 527 16.64 23.17 12.99
CA GLU A 527 16.94 24.36 12.20
C GLU A 527 16.89 25.56 13.14
N ASP A 528 18.04 26.10 13.51
CA ASP A 528 18.18 27.33 14.30
C ASP A 528 19.23 28.22 13.61
N GLU A 529 18.79 29.33 13.03
CA GLU A 529 19.68 30.40 12.56
C GLU A 529 19.84 31.45 13.66
N GLY A 530 21.07 31.60 14.19
CA GLY A 530 21.39 32.61 15.20
C GLY A 530 22.85 33.05 15.16
N GLU A 531 23.09 34.31 14.79
CA GLU A 531 24.44 34.89 14.64
C GLU A 531 25.28 34.90 15.94
N LYS A 532 26.61 34.67 15.82
CA LYS A 532 27.62 35.60 16.40
C LYS A 532 29.08 35.41 15.94
N LEU A 533 29.56 36.48 15.30
CA LEU A 533 30.94 36.95 15.07
C LEU A 533 32.11 36.36 15.92
N ARG A 534 33.15 35.86 15.20
CA ARG A 534 34.63 36.08 15.34
C ARG A 534 35.36 34.87 14.74
N GLY A 535 36.33 34.94 13.81
CA GLY A 535 37.01 36.08 13.17
C GLY A 535 38.54 35.91 13.17
N LYS A 536 39.15 35.44 12.06
CA LYS A 536 40.56 35.71 11.68
C LYS A 536 40.98 35.18 10.28
N LYS A 537 41.49 36.11 9.46
CA LYS A 537 42.59 36.00 8.46
C LYS A 537 42.43 35.17 7.17
N ARG A 538 42.00 35.89 6.11
CA ARG A 538 42.74 36.14 4.83
C ARG A 538 43.60 35.02 4.19
N ARG A 539 43.30 34.70 2.92
CA ARG A 539 44.22 35.01 1.79
C ARG A 539 43.51 35.14 0.42
N ILE A 540 44.18 35.83 -0.49
CA ILE A 540 43.76 36.48 -1.76
C ILE A 540 44.92 36.22 -2.75
N SER A 541 44.79 35.95 -4.06
CA SER A 541 43.69 35.90 -5.06
C SER A 541 44.10 34.86 -6.16
N PRO A 542 43.68 34.87 -7.46
CA PRO A 542 42.49 35.44 -8.16
C PRO A 542 41.81 34.47 -9.18
N ASN A 543 40.68 34.92 -9.76
CA ASN A 543 40.07 34.43 -11.02
C ASN A 543 40.70 35.19 -12.23
N PRO A 544 40.66 34.72 -13.51
CA PRO A 544 39.47 34.97 -14.36
C PRO A 544 39.21 33.98 -15.54
N GLY A 545 37.98 33.96 -16.09
CA GLY A 545 37.71 33.35 -17.41
C GLY A 545 36.23 33.26 -17.85
N ARG A 546 35.77 34.15 -18.75
CA ARG A 546 34.45 34.11 -19.43
C ARG A 546 34.35 32.86 -20.36
N SER A 547 33.18 32.26 -20.65
CA SER A 547 32.15 32.82 -21.55
C SER A 547 31.00 31.82 -21.90
N SER A 548 29.84 32.36 -22.30
CA SER A 548 28.79 31.84 -23.23
C SER A 548 28.33 30.36 -23.28
N THR A 549 27.04 30.17 -22.99
CA THR A 549 25.95 29.45 -23.74
C THR A 549 26.21 28.85 -25.15
N PRO A 550 25.36 27.93 -25.68
CA PRO A 550 24.24 27.15 -25.08
C PRO A 550 24.12 25.66 -25.54
N ALA A 551 23.12 24.95 -24.99
CA ALA A 551 22.32 23.85 -25.57
C ALA A 551 23.00 22.58 -26.16
N ARG A 552 22.63 21.41 -25.61
CA ARG A 552 22.53 20.17 -26.40
C ARG A 552 21.46 19.20 -25.88
N ARG A 553 20.72 18.60 -26.81
CA ARG A 553 19.85 17.42 -26.57
C ARG A 553 20.72 16.18 -26.36
N GLY A 554 20.24 15.21 -25.59
CA GLY A 554 20.89 13.91 -25.45
C GLY A 554 20.14 12.98 -24.50
N THR A 555 19.30 12.13 -25.09
CA THR A 555 18.89 10.80 -24.61
C THR A 555 19.71 10.20 -23.46
N TRP A 556 19.03 9.77 -22.40
CA TRP A 556 18.72 8.35 -22.11
C TRP A 556 17.55 8.26 -21.13
#